data_AF-A0A3P7IVR2-F1
#
_entry.id   AF-A0A3P7IVR2-F1
#
_cell.length_a   1.000
_cell.length_b   1.000
_cell.length_c   1.000
_cell.angle_alpha   90.00
_cell.angle_beta   90.00
_cell.angle_gamma   90.00
#
_symmetry.space_group_name_H-M   'P 1'
#
loop_
_entity.id
_entity.type
_entity.pdbx_description
1 polymer ?
#
loop_
_entity_poly.entity_id
_entity_poly.type
_entity_poly.pdbx_seq_one_letter_code
_entity_poly.pdbx_strand_id
1 'polypeptide(L)'
;MVQMFIYANMETIGSMYTQQMFNLTRTETTEFNSVLVSLSGFIGFAFLLTYVWTKLGKRVDNRVGVLAGIFICVTFLFTTYSWPFYTENVESDECHSPWCASTPKIPWLLYSGSYVLVFGIGFALLNVHLAAMYSGVLGPRRQGTMHGINSLLASCSRVLGPVAVT
;
A
#
# COMPACT_ATOMS: atom_id res chain seq x y z
N MET A 1 -10.81 -3.78 -3.61
CA MET A 1 -10.77 -4.36 -2.25
C MET A 1 -9.34 -4.45 -1.70
N VAL A 2 -8.41 -5.18 -2.32
CA VAL A 2 -7.02 -5.35 -1.79
C VAL A 2 -6.31 -4.02 -1.50
N GLN A 3 -6.35 -3.06 -2.43
CA GLN A 3 -5.78 -1.72 -2.23
C GLN A 3 -6.33 -1.01 -0.99
N MET A 4 -7.65 -1.07 -0.78
CA MET A 4 -8.32 -0.37 0.33
C MET A 4 -8.05 -1.04 1.67
N PHE A 5 -7.87 -2.36 1.68
CA PHE A 5 -7.43 -3.12 2.84
C PHE A 5 -6.00 -2.74 3.24
N ILE A 6 -5.05 -2.71 2.30
CA ILE A 6 -3.66 -2.31 2.58
C ILE A 6 -3.61 -0.86 3.06
N TYR A 7 -4.38 0.04 2.43
CA TYR A 7 -4.47 1.44 2.84
C TYR A 7 -4.97 1.58 4.29
N ALA A 8 -6.08 0.93 4.65
CA ALA A 8 -6.63 1.03 6.00
C ALA A 8 -5.70 0.47 7.08
N ASN A 9 -5.02 -0.64 6.80
CA ASN A 9 -4.04 -1.20 7.73
C ASN A 9 -2.85 -0.26 7.93
N MET A 10 -2.34 0.34 6.87
CA MET A 10 -1.23 1.30 6.94
C MET A 10 -1.64 2.62 7.60
N GLU A 11 -2.87 3.08 7.37
CA GLU A 11 -3.42 4.28 8.04
C GLU A 11 -3.61 4.06 9.54
N THR A 12 -4.02 2.85 9.96
CA THR A 12 -4.34 2.56 11.36
C THR A 12 -3.12 2.11 12.16
N ILE A 13 -2.29 1.23 11.60
CA ILE A 13 -1.20 0.54 12.31
C ILE A 13 0.18 1.03 11.84
N GLY A 14 0.27 1.66 10.66
CA GLY A 14 1.55 2.03 10.05
C GLY A 14 2.41 2.97 10.90
N SER A 15 1.80 3.89 11.65
CA SER A 15 2.54 4.79 12.56
C SER A 15 3.14 4.05 13.76
N MET A 16 2.36 3.21 14.43
CA MET A 16 2.86 2.36 15.53
C MET A 16 3.93 1.38 15.04
N TYR A 17 3.73 0.84 13.84
CA TYR A 17 4.69 -0.05 13.19
C TYR A 17 6.04 0.64 12.95
N THR A 18 6.06 1.84 12.34
CA THR A 18 7.33 2.55 12.07
C THR A 18 7.99 3.05 13.34
N GLN A 19 7.21 3.48 14.33
CA GLN A 19 7.72 3.88 15.64
C GLN A 19 8.48 2.73 16.31
N GLN A 20 7.88 1.55 16.37
CA GLN A 20 8.49 0.36 17.00
C GLN A 20 9.66 -0.20 16.20
N MET A 21 9.52 -0.34 14.87
CA MET A 21 10.56 -0.95 14.03
C MET A 21 11.82 -0.10 13.87
N PHE A 22 11.68 1.22 13.86
CA PHE A 22 12.79 2.15 13.65
C PHE A 22 13.24 2.87 14.92
N ASN A 23 12.62 2.55 16.07
CA ASN A 23 12.87 3.21 17.36
C ASN A 23 12.80 4.73 17.25
N LEU A 24 11.76 5.22 16.57
CA LEU A 24 11.54 6.66 16.35
C LEU A 24 10.69 7.22 17.48
N THR A 25 10.90 8.48 17.84
CA THR A 25 9.94 9.19 18.69
C THR A 25 8.63 9.46 17.95
N ARG A 26 7.55 9.80 18.68
CA ARG A 26 6.25 10.13 18.06
C ARG A 26 6.34 11.28 17.06
N THR A 27 7.16 12.28 17.34
CA THR A 27 7.41 13.43 16.46
C THR A 27 8.14 13.01 15.21
N GLU A 28 9.24 12.26 15.34
CA GLU A 28 10.03 11.77 14.21
C GLU A 28 9.22 10.81 13.34
N THR A 29 8.37 9.96 13.94
CA THR A 29 7.49 9.04 13.22
C THR A 29 6.50 9.79 12.34
N THR A 30 5.93 10.89 12.84
CA THR A 30 4.98 11.72 12.09
C THR A 30 5.66 12.43 10.93
N GLU A 31 6.86 12.97 11.15
CA GLU A 31 7.66 13.58 10.09
C GLU A 31 8.05 12.57 9.01
N PHE A 32 8.56 11.40 9.42
CA PHE A 32 8.93 10.31 8.52
C PHE A 32 7.76 9.84 7.65
N ASN A 33 6.60 9.59 8.25
CA ASN A 33 5.40 9.19 7.50
C ASN A 33 4.93 10.30 6.54
N SER A 34 5.02 11.56 6.95
CA SER A 34 4.65 12.70 6.10
C SER A 34 5.55 12.82 4.88
N VAL A 35 6.85 12.57 5.04
CA VAL A 35 7.81 12.54 3.93
C VAL A 35 7.49 11.38 2.97
N LEU A 36 7.23 10.18 3.50
CA LEU A 36 6.87 9.01 2.68
C LEU A 36 5.60 9.23 1.86
N VAL A 37 4.55 9.76 2.48
CA VAL A 37 3.28 10.08 1.80
C VAL A 37 3.52 11.13 0.71
N SER A 38 4.25 12.19 1.02
CA SER A 38 4.56 13.26 0.05
C SER A 38 5.35 12.72 -1.16
N LEU A 39 6.36 11.90 -0.91
CA LEU A 39 7.18 11.28 -1.96
C LEU A 39 6.37 10.32 -2.82
N SER A 40 5.51 9.50 -2.20
CA SER A 40 4.61 8.60 -2.91
C SER A 40 3.62 9.37 -3.79
N GLY A 41 3.09 10.49 -3.31
CA GLY A 41 2.20 11.37 -4.08
C GLY A 41 2.89 11.98 -5.29
N PHE A 42 4.13 12.48 -5.10
CA PHE A 42 4.93 13.03 -6.21
C PHE A 42 5.24 11.98 -7.27
N ILE A 43 5.67 10.78 -6.87
CA ILE A 43 5.98 9.68 -7.78
C ILE A 43 4.71 9.17 -8.47
N GLY A 44 3.60 9.05 -7.75
CA GLY A 44 2.31 8.67 -8.34
C GLY A 44 1.83 9.69 -9.37
N PHE A 45 1.98 10.98 -9.09
CA PHE A 45 1.67 12.04 -10.05
C PHE A 45 2.56 11.96 -11.30
N ALA A 46 3.88 11.84 -11.12
CA ALA A 46 4.83 11.71 -12.22
C ALA A 46 4.54 10.46 -13.08
N PHE A 47 4.20 9.34 -12.43
CA PHE A 47 3.82 8.10 -13.08
C PHE A 47 2.53 8.28 -13.92
N LEU A 48 1.47 8.86 -13.34
CA LEU A 48 0.22 9.11 -14.05
C LEU A 48 0.40 10.09 -15.22
N LEU A 49 1.20 11.14 -15.04
CA LEU A 49 1.53 12.09 -16.10
C LEU A 49 2.25 11.38 -17.26
N THR A 50 3.25 10.56 -16.93
CA THR A 50 3.96 9.74 -17.92
C THR A 50 3.02 8.74 -18.62
N TYR A 51 2.12 8.11 -17.88
CA TYR A 51 1.13 7.17 -18.39
C TYR A 51 0.19 7.81 -19.42
N VAL A 52 -0.29 9.03 -19.13
CA VAL A 52 -1.13 9.82 -20.04
C VAL A 52 -0.34 10.22 -21.28
N TRP A 53 0.88 10.74 -21.10
CA TRP A 53 1.69 11.25 -22.21
C TRP A 53 2.10 10.16 -23.20
N THR A 54 2.49 8.99 -22.69
CA THR A 54 2.85 7.81 -23.49
C THR A 54 1.64 7.08 -24.09
N LYS A 55 0.40 7.48 -23.71
CA LYS A 55 -0.86 6.79 -24.06
C LYS A 55 -0.80 5.30 -23.74
N LEU A 56 -0.20 4.96 -22.59
CA LEU A 56 0.14 3.58 -22.23
C LEU A 56 -1.10 2.67 -22.13
N GLY A 57 -2.26 3.24 -21.77
CA GLY A 57 -3.53 2.51 -21.74
C GLY A 57 -4.03 1.98 -23.10
N LYS A 58 -3.43 2.41 -24.22
CA LYS A 58 -3.67 1.79 -25.54
C LYS A 58 -2.69 0.67 -25.88
N ARG A 59 -1.54 0.62 -25.19
CA ARG A 59 -0.45 -0.34 -25.45
C ARG A 59 -0.47 -1.51 -24.49
N VAL A 60 -0.94 -1.30 -23.26
CA VAL A 60 -0.95 -2.29 -22.20
C VAL A 60 -2.37 -2.81 -22.00
N ASP A 61 -2.54 -4.12 -22.09
CA ASP A 61 -3.80 -4.76 -21.74
C ASP A 61 -4.15 -4.50 -20.28
N ASN A 62 -5.40 -4.09 -20.03
CA ASN A 62 -5.85 -3.78 -18.67
C ASN A 62 -5.68 -4.95 -17.70
N ARG A 63 -5.79 -6.20 -18.17
CA ARG A 63 -5.55 -7.40 -17.35
C ARG A 63 -4.11 -7.48 -16.86
N VAL A 64 -3.13 -7.22 -17.74
CA VAL A 64 -1.71 -7.24 -17.38
C VAL A 64 -1.40 -6.11 -16.41
N GLY A 65 -1.97 -4.92 -16.64
CA GLY A 65 -1.83 -3.78 -15.72
C GLY A 65 -2.38 -4.06 -14.31
N VAL A 66 -3.55 -4.70 -14.20
CA VAL A 66 -4.11 -5.12 -12.90
C VAL A 66 -3.22 -6.18 -12.24
N LEU A 67 -2.77 -7.20 -12.98
CA LEU A 67 -1.89 -8.24 -12.43
C LEU A 67 -0.56 -7.66 -11.93
N ALA A 68 0.04 -6.73 -12.68
CA ALA A 68 1.25 -6.02 -12.25
C ALA A 68 1.02 -5.22 -10.96
N GLY A 69 -0.11 -4.50 -10.86
CA GLY A 69 -0.48 -3.78 -9.64
C GLY A 69 -0.69 -4.70 -8.43
N ILE A 70 -1.33 -5.86 -8.62
CA ILE A 70 -1.49 -6.86 -7.56
C ILE A 70 -0.13 -7.43 -7.14
N PHE A 71 0.74 -7.75 -8.09
CA PHE A 71 2.08 -8.26 -7.80
C PHE A 71 2.92 -7.27 -6.99
N ILE A 72 2.81 -5.98 -7.33
CA ILE A 72 3.43 -4.89 -6.57
C ILE A 72 2.89 -4.85 -5.12
N CYS A 73 1.58 -4.91 -4.93
CA CYS A 73 0.98 -4.94 -3.58
C CYS A 73 1.40 -6.18 -2.77
N VAL A 74 1.46 -7.35 -3.40
CA VAL A 74 1.90 -8.59 -2.76
C VAL A 74 3.38 -8.51 -2.36
N THR A 75 4.22 -7.96 -3.23
CA THR A 75 5.64 -7.73 -2.94
C THR A 75 5.80 -6.89 -1.67
N PHE A 76 5.00 -5.84 -1.51
CA PHE A 76 5.03 -5.03 -0.29
C PHE A 76 4.65 -5.79 0.97
N LEU A 77 3.58 -6.59 0.92
CA LEU A 77 3.20 -7.44 2.06
C LEU A 77 4.34 -8.39 2.46
N PHE A 78 5.07 -8.94 1.48
CA PHE A 78 6.25 -9.75 1.75
C PHE A 78 7.43 -8.94 2.31
N THR A 79 7.68 -7.73 1.82
CA THR A 79 8.78 -6.90 2.34
C THR A 79 8.52 -6.32 3.73
N THR A 80 7.25 -6.09 4.09
CA THR A 80 6.84 -5.63 5.43
C THR A 80 6.90 -6.76 6.46
N TYR A 81 7.05 -8.01 6.04
CA TYR A 81 7.24 -9.13 6.95
C TYR A 81 8.69 -9.16 7.47
N SER A 82 8.87 -9.24 8.78
CA SER A 82 10.19 -9.41 9.42
C SER A 82 10.70 -10.82 9.21
N TRP A 83 11.44 -11.02 8.12
CA TRP A 83 12.05 -12.29 7.80
C TRP A 83 13.25 -12.62 8.69
N PRO A 84 13.50 -13.90 9.00
CA PRO A 84 14.58 -14.33 9.88
C PRO A 84 15.99 -14.12 9.29
N PHE A 85 16.11 -13.63 8.05
CA PHE A 85 17.41 -13.36 7.44
C PHE A 85 17.98 -11.98 7.79
N TYR A 86 17.17 -11.07 8.37
CA TYR A 86 17.69 -9.78 8.82
C TYR A 86 18.52 -9.96 10.09
N THR A 87 19.68 -9.30 10.13
CA THR A 87 20.70 -9.50 11.17
C THR A 87 20.51 -8.62 12.40
N GLU A 88 19.74 -7.54 12.28
CA GLU A 88 19.44 -6.63 13.39
C GLU A 88 18.08 -6.99 13.99
N ASN A 89 17.95 -6.92 15.31
CA ASN A 89 16.67 -7.05 16.01
C ASN A 89 16.10 -5.68 16.34
N VAL A 90 14.81 -5.64 16.63
CA VAL A 90 14.11 -4.42 17.05
C VAL A 90 14.53 -4.06 18.46
N GLU A 91 15.30 -2.98 18.58
CA GLU A 91 15.71 -2.39 19.85
C GLU A 91 14.79 -1.19 20.10
N SER A 92 13.74 -1.38 20.90
CA SER A 92 12.79 -0.30 21.23
C SER A 92 12.58 -0.24 22.74
N ASP A 93 12.91 0.91 23.32
CA ASP A 93 12.77 1.16 24.77
C ASP A 93 11.29 1.15 25.21
N GLU A 94 10.36 1.33 24.25
CA GLU A 94 8.92 1.37 24.48
C GLU A 94 8.22 0.01 24.28
N CYS A 95 8.91 -1.05 23.80
CA CYS A 95 8.27 -2.35 23.62
C CYS A 95 8.43 -3.26 24.83
N HIS A 96 7.33 -3.42 25.59
CA HIS A 96 7.30 -4.28 26.79
C HIS A 96 6.94 -5.76 26.50
N SER A 97 6.82 -6.16 25.23
CA SER A 97 6.35 -7.50 24.87
C SER A 97 7.51 -8.45 24.53
N PRO A 98 7.43 -9.75 24.88
CA PRO A 98 8.53 -10.70 24.70
C PRO A 98 8.86 -10.98 23.23
N TRP A 99 7.92 -10.76 22.30
CA TRP A 99 8.13 -10.96 20.87
C TRP A 99 9.01 -9.87 20.23
N CYS A 100 9.23 -8.72 20.88
CA CYS A 100 10.08 -7.67 20.34
C CYS A 100 11.56 -8.07 20.26
N ALA A 101 12.08 -8.76 21.27
CA ALA A 101 13.47 -9.21 21.29
C ALA A 101 13.78 -10.27 20.21
N SER A 102 12.77 -11.04 19.80
CA SER A 102 12.91 -12.07 18.76
C SER A 102 12.60 -11.57 17.34
N THR A 103 12.14 -10.33 17.18
CA THR A 103 11.69 -9.82 15.88
C THR A 103 12.85 -9.13 15.15
N PRO A 104 13.22 -9.61 13.94
CA PRO A 104 14.21 -8.94 13.11
C PRO A 104 13.71 -7.57 12.65
N LYS A 105 14.58 -6.58 12.71
CA LYS A 105 14.39 -5.23 12.21
C LYS A 105 14.52 -5.20 10.68
N ILE A 106 13.54 -4.58 10.04
CA ILE A 106 13.53 -4.40 8.58
C ILE A 106 14.42 -3.20 8.23
N PRO A 107 15.29 -3.28 7.21
CA PRO A 107 16.13 -2.15 6.83
C PRO A 107 15.28 -1.01 6.26
N TRP A 108 15.59 0.21 6.70
CA TRP A 108 14.79 1.41 6.43
C TRP A 108 14.62 1.75 4.94
N LEU A 109 15.64 1.46 4.11
CA LEU A 109 15.55 1.66 2.65
C LEU A 109 14.55 0.71 1.99
N LEU A 110 14.49 -0.56 2.42
CA LEU A 110 13.55 -1.53 1.83
C LEU A 110 12.12 -1.14 2.17
N TYR A 111 11.86 -0.73 3.42
CA TYR A 111 10.55 -0.25 3.82
C TYR A 111 10.16 1.02 3.05
N SER A 112 11.00 2.05 3.06
CA SER A 112 10.71 3.32 2.39
C SER A 112 10.53 3.14 0.87
N GLY A 113 11.41 2.36 0.23
CA GLY A 113 11.34 2.10 -1.21
C GLY A 113 10.10 1.30 -1.61
N SER A 114 9.76 0.24 -0.88
CA SER A 114 8.56 -0.56 -1.14
C SER A 114 7.28 0.24 -0.87
N TYR A 115 7.25 1.04 0.19
CA TYR A 115 6.13 1.95 0.50
C TYR A 115 5.87 2.91 -0.67
N VAL A 116 6.91 3.64 -1.10
CA VAL A 116 6.80 4.61 -2.18
C VAL A 116 6.40 3.94 -3.50
N LEU A 117 6.92 2.75 -3.78
CA LEU A 117 6.60 2.00 -4.98
C LEU A 117 5.13 1.54 -4.99
N VAL A 118 4.59 1.07 -3.87
CA VAL A 118 3.19 0.63 -3.80
C VAL A 118 2.22 1.79 -3.77
N PHE A 119 2.42 2.76 -2.89
CA PHE A 119 1.50 3.89 -2.74
C PHE A 119 1.59 4.88 -3.91
N GLY A 120 2.78 5.03 -4.52
CA GLY A 120 2.97 5.85 -5.70
C GLY A 120 2.54 5.16 -6.99
N ILE A 121 3.12 3.99 -7.30
CA ILE A 121 2.95 3.33 -8.61
C ILE A 121 1.90 2.23 -8.56
N GLY A 122 1.97 1.33 -7.57
CA GLY A 122 1.06 0.18 -7.47
C GLY A 122 -0.42 0.57 -7.40
N PHE A 123 -0.75 1.52 -6.53
CA PHE A 123 -2.12 1.99 -6.35
C PHE A 123 -2.61 2.79 -7.56
N ALA A 124 -1.74 3.59 -8.18
CA ALA A 124 -2.06 4.30 -9.42
C ALA A 124 -2.39 3.31 -10.56
N LEU A 125 -1.56 2.28 -10.74
CA LEU A 125 -1.78 1.20 -11.72
C LEU A 125 -3.11 0.48 -11.50
N LEU A 126 -3.36 0.06 -10.26
CA LEU A 126 -4.61 -0.61 -9.89
C LEU A 126 -5.81 0.28 -10.17
N ASN A 127 -5.77 1.55 -9.74
CA ASN A 127 -6.88 2.47 -9.97
C ASN A 127 -7.22 2.65 -11.45
N VAL A 128 -6.21 2.90 -12.29
CA VAL A 128 -6.43 3.16 -13.73
C VAL A 128 -6.92 1.91 -14.46
N HIS A 129 -6.25 0.76 -14.28
CA HIS A 129 -6.60 -0.44 -15.03
C HIS A 129 -7.83 -1.17 -14.49
N LEU A 130 -8.07 -1.14 -13.17
CA LEU A 130 -9.28 -1.73 -12.59
C LEU A 130 -10.52 -0.95 -13.00
N ALA A 131 -10.46 0.38 -13.01
CA ALA A 131 -11.57 1.21 -13.48
C ALA A 131 -11.90 0.93 -14.96
N ALA A 132 -10.86 0.82 -15.80
CA ALA A 132 -11.02 0.50 -17.23
C ALA A 132 -11.55 -0.93 -17.46
N MET A 133 -11.08 -1.91 -16.68
CA MET A 133 -11.61 -3.27 -16.73
C MET A 133 -13.08 -3.32 -16.29
N TYR A 134 -13.42 -2.62 -15.22
CA TYR A 134 -14.76 -2.62 -14.66
C TYR A 134 -15.78 -2.04 -15.65
N SER A 135 -15.47 -0.89 -16.26
CA SER A 135 -16.32 -0.30 -17.29
C SER A 135 -16.42 -1.16 -18.55
N GLY A 136 -15.32 -1.80 -18.97
CA GLY A 136 -15.30 -2.70 -20.11
C GLY A 136 -16.16 -3.97 -19.92
N VAL A 137 -16.19 -4.54 -18.71
CA VAL A 137 -16.98 -5.74 -18.40
C VAL A 137 -18.47 -5.43 -18.27
N LEU A 138 -18.83 -4.31 -17.66
CA LEU A 138 -20.24 -3.91 -17.45
C LEU A 138 -20.90 -3.39 -18.72
N GLY A 139 -20.14 -2.70 -19.59
CA GLY A 139 -20.71 -1.96 -20.70
C GLY A 139 -21.64 -0.83 -20.23
N PRO A 140 -22.55 -0.33 -21.09
CA PRO A 140 -23.41 0.82 -20.78
C PRO A 140 -24.57 0.52 -19.82
N ARG A 141 -24.72 -0.71 -19.32
CA ARG A 141 -25.86 -1.10 -18.46
C ARG A 141 -25.51 -1.03 -16.97
N ARG A 142 -26.35 -0.31 -16.20
CA ARG A 142 -26.37 -0.26 -14.70
C ARG A 142 -25.02 0.03 -14.02
N GLN A 143 -24.20 0.90 -14.61
CA GLN A 143 -22.88 1.27 -14.08
C GLN A 143 -22.93 1.89 -12.67
N GLY A 144 -23.98 2.67 -12.36
CA GLY A 144 -24.14 3.33 -11.05
C GLY A 144 -24.34 2.36 -9.88
N THR A 145 -25.25 1.39 -10.01
CA THR A 145 -25.54 0.41 -8.94
C THR A 145 -24.31 -0.46 -8.65
N MET A 146 -23.62 -0.89 -9.70
CA MET A 146 -22.45 -1.75 -9.60
C MET A 146 -21.27 -1.00 -8.97
N HIS A 147 -21.04 0.26 -9.34
CA HIS A 147 -20.07 1.12 -8.66
C HIS A 147 -20.41 1.32 -7.18
N GLY A 148 -21.72 1.46 -6.85
CA GLY A 148 -22.20 1.52 -5.47
C GLY A 148 -21.86 0.27 -4.67
N ILE A 149 -22.09 -0.93 -5.21
CA ILE A 149 -21.72 -2.20 -4.56
C ILE A 149 -20.21 -2.30 -4.35
N ASN A 150 -19.40 -1.94 -5.37
CA ASN A 150 -17.95 -1.95 -5.25
C ASN A 150 -17.45 -0.96 -4.18
N SER A 151 -18.08 0.20 -4.06
CA SER A 151 -17.78 1.18 -3.01
C SER A 151 -18.18 0.69 -1.61
N LEU A 152 -19.34 0.04 -1.48
CA LEU A 152 -19.77 -0.59 -0.22
C LEU A 152 -18.75 -1.63 0.23
N LEU A 153 -18.36 -2.54 -0.66
CA LEU A 153 -17.35 -3.57 -0.38
C LEU A 153 -15.99 -2.97 0.02
N ALA A 154 -15.57 -1.89 -0.67
CA ALA A 154 -14.37 -1.16 -0.29
C ALA A 154 -14.46 -0.58 1.13
N SER A 155 -15.60 0.00 1.50
CA SER A 155 -15.82 0.52 2.85
C SER A 155 -15.84 -0.59 3.90
N CYS A 156 -16.50 -1.73 3.63
CA CYS A 156 -16.43 -2.90 4.52
C CYS A 156 -15.00 -3.38 4.72
N SER A 157 -14.16 -3.40 3.66
CA SER A 157 -12.75 -3.79 3.79
C SER A 157 -11.92 -2.84 4.66
N ARG A 158 -12.28 -1.55 4.72
CA ARG A 158 -11.61 -0.59 5.60
C ARG A 158 -12.00 -0.77 7.07
N VAL A 159 -13.27 -1.14 7.34
CA VAL A 159 -13.74 -1.44 8.70
C VAL A 159 -13.15 -2.75 9.20
N LEU A 160 -13.12 -3.79 8.36
CA LEU A 160 -12.62 -5.11 8.74
C LEU A 160 -11.10 -5.19 8.80
N GLY A 161 -10.38 -4.30 8.09
CA GLY A 161 -8.92 -4.32 7.99
C GLY A 161 -8.23 -4.30 9.36
N PRO A 162 -8.41 -3.23 10.15
CA PRO A 162 -7.79 -3.12 11.46
C PRO A 162 -8.21 -4.23 12.43
N VAL A 163 -9.50 -4.59 12.43
CA VAL A 163 -10.06 -5.64 13.33
C VAL A 163 -9.44 -7.01 13.07
N ALA A 164 -9.03 -7.30 11.83
CA ALA A 164 -8.38 -8.57 11.50
C ALA A 164 -6.89 -8.63 11.86
N VAL A 165 -6.25 -7.48 12.09
CA VAL A 165 -4.81 -7.37 12.34
C VAL A 165 -4.50 -7.04 13.81
N THR A 166 -5.47 -6.54 14.58
CA THR A 166 -5.45 -6.51 16.06
C THR A 166 -5.76 -7.87 16.66
#